data_AF-A0A965Q5L9-F1
#
_entry.id   AF-A0A965Q5L9-F1
#
_cell.length_a   1.000
_cell.length_b   1.000
_cell.length_c   1.000
_cell.angle_alpha   90.00
_cell.angle_beta   90.00
_cell.angle_gamma   90.00
#
_symmetry.space_group_name_H-M   'P 1'
#
loop_
_entity.id
_entity.type
_entity.pdbx_description
1 polymer ?
#
loop_
_entity_poly.entity_id
_entity_poly.type
_entity_poly.pdbx_seq_one_letter_code
_entity_poly.pdbx_strand_id
1 'polypeptide(L)'
;MNFQFFATCPRGLEALLVDELSRQQAHKIIATDGGVSFEGNLETMYRVNLHSRIATRILSRVGQGSYLTEEDIYKATFKLNWPSWFKVSQTIRVKVTGVKCPLKSLDFVTLRIKDAVCDRFREEGALRPSVSVRDPNVR
;
A
#
# COMPACT_ATOMS: atom_id res chain seq x y z
N MET A 1 3.42 8.34 -16.37
CA MET A 1 2.80 8.50 -15.03
C MET A 1 3.78 7.93 -14.02
N ASN A 2 4.26 8.73 -13.08
CA ASN A 2 5.16 8.26 -12.04
C ASN A 2 4.36 7.92 -10.78
N PHE A 3 4.62 6.74 -10.24
CA PHE A 3 4.05 6.23 -9.01
C PHE A 3 5.12 6.20 -7.94
N GLN A 4 4.69 6.31 -6.69
CA GLN A 4 5.55 6.12 -5.54
C GLN A 4 5.40 4.70 -5.02
N PHE A 5 6.53 4.01 -4.89
CA PHE A 5 6.61 2.63 -4.45
C PHE A 5 7.44 2.50 -3.18
N PHE A 6 7.21 1.40 -2.47
CA PHE A 6 7.98 1.00 -1.31
C PHE A 6 8.35 -0.47 -1.42
N ALA A 7 9.65 -0.76 -1.48
CA ALA A 7 10.19 -2.10 -1.46
C ALA A 7 10.59 -2.48 -0.03
N THR A 8 9.89 -3.44 0.57
CA THR A 8 10.27 -3.95 1.91
C THR A 8 11.44 -4.92 1.78
N CYS A 9 12.41 -4.87 2.69
CA CYS A 9 13.51 -5.86 2.76
C CYS A 9 13.84 -6.20 4.22
N PRO A 10 14.54 -7.33 4.46
CA PRO A 10 15.16 -7.60 5.76
C PRO A 10 16.10 -6.45 6.16
N ARG A 11 16.13 -6.14 7.45
CA ARG A 11 17.01 -5.12 8.02
C ARG A 11 18.47 -5.43 7.73
N GLY A 12 19.24 -4.41 7.35
CA GLY A 12 20.64 -4.51 6.96
C GLY A 12 20.87 -4.74 5.46
N LEU A 13 19.81 -5.01 4.68
CA LEU A 13 19.90 -5.19 3.22
C LEU A 13 19.45 -3.95 2.43
N GLU A 14 19.12 -2.85 3.11
CA GLU A 14 18.61 -1.64 2.47
C GLU A 14 19.57 -1.08 1.43
N ALA A 15 20.87 -1.01 1.75
CA ALA A 15 21.89 -0.50 0.85
C ALA A 15 22.01 -1.36 -0.44
N LEU A 16 21.97 -2.69 -0.30
CA LEU A 16 22.01 -3.60 -1.43
C LEU A 16 20.74 -3.49 -2.29
N LEU A 17 19.59 -3.26 -1.65
CA LEU A 17 18.33 -3.03 -2.36
C LEU A 17 18.34 -1.69 -3.12
N VAL A 18 18.95 -0.63 -2.57
CA VAL A 18 19.16 0.64 -3.29
C VAL A 18 19.96 0.42 -4.58
N ASP A 19 21.02 -0.38 -4.51
CA ASP A 19 21.84 -0.72 -5.69
C ASP A 19 21.05 -1.52 -6.73
N GLU A 20 20.25 -2.51 -6.30
CA GLU A 20 19.35 -3.26 -7.19
C GLU A 20 18.35 -2.34 -7.89
N LEU A 21 17.66 -1.49 -7.13
CA LEU A 21 16.65 -0.56 -7.66
C LEU A 21 17.27 0.45 -8.65
N SER A 22 18.49 0.92 -8.37
CA SER A 22 19.23 1.82 -9.26
C SER A 22 19.51 1.18 -10.61
N ARG A 23 19.89 -0.11 -10.63
CA ARG A 23 20.09 -0.87 -11.88
C ARG A 23 18.79 -1.11 -12.64
N GLN A 24 17.65 -1.15 -11.95
CA GLN A 24 16.33 -1.30 -12.57
C GLN A 24 15.70 0.03 -13.03
N GLN A 25 16.49 1.10 -13.12
CA GLN A 25 16.05 2.43 -13.57
C GLN A 25 14.97 3.04 -12.66
N ALA A 26 14.96 2.70 -11.37
CA ALA A 26 14.14 3.39 -10.40
C ALA A 26 14.71 4.80 -10.12
N HIS A 27 13.83 5.73 -9.75
CA HIS A 27 14.18 7.12 -9.46
C HIS A 27 13.89 7.47 -7.99
N LYS A 28 14.51 8.55 -7.50
CA LYS A 28 14.34 9.06 -6.12
C LYS A 28 14.35 7.95 -5.05
N ILE A 29 15.43 7.16 -5.08
CA ILE A 29 15.59 5.99 -4.22
C ILE A 29 16.06 6.46 -2.84
N ILE A 30 15.29 6.17 -1.79
CA ILE A 30 15.54 6.60 -0.41
C ILE A 30 15.44 5.37 0.49
N ALA A 31 16.57 4.98 1.09
CA ALA A 31 16.59 3.92 2.10
C ALA A 31 15.95 4.40 3.42
N THR A 32 15.20 3.50 4.05
CA THR A 32 14.52 3.69 5.33
C THR A 32 14.60 2.41 6.15
N ASP A 33 14.34 2.45 7.46
CA ASP A 33 14.38 1.23 8.27
C ASP A 33 13.37 0.18 7.74
N GLY A 34 13.88 -0.99 7.31
CA GLY A 34 13.07 -2.10 6.81
C GLY A 34 12.63 -2.00 5.34
N GLY A 35 13.17 -1.05 4.56
CA GLY A 35 12.88 -0.97 3.13
C GLY A 35 13.38 0.28 2.41
N VAL A 36 13.07 0.36 1.12
CA VAL A 36 13.50 1.44 0.24
C VAL A 36 12.30 2.03 -0.48
N SER A 37 12.11 3.34 -0.34
CA SER A 37 11.13 4.12 -1.13
C SER A 37 11.73 4.49 -2.47
N PHE A 38 10.96 4.41 -3.55
CA PHE A 38 11.40 4.82 -4.87
C PHE A 38 10.22 5.31 -5.73
N GLU A 39 10.53 6.00 -6.82
CA GLU A 39 9.57 6.42 -7.84
C GLU A 39 9.84 5.69 -9.16
N GLY A 40 8.78 5.41 -9.92
CA GLY A 40 8.90 4.79 -11.23
C GLY A 40 7.56 4.71 -11.95
N ASN A 41 7.59 4.29 -13.21
CA ASN A 41 6.37 3.95 -13.95
C ASN A 41 5.97 2.49 -13.67
N LEU A 42 4.90 2.01 -14.32
CA LEU A 42 4.46 0.62 -14.18
C LEU A 42 5.51 -0.37 -14.71
N GLU A 43 6.25 -0.01 -15.75
CA GLU A 43 7.32 -0.85 -16.29
C GLU A 43 8.45 -1.05 -15.26
N THR A 44 8.87 0.02 -14.58
CA THR A 44 9.82 -0.04 -13.46
C THR A 44 9.28 -0.96 -12.37
N MET A 45 8.00 -0.84 -12.00
CA MET A 45 7.38 -1.70 -10.99
C MET A 45 7.41 -3.18 -11.39
N TYR A 46 7.05 -3.51 -12.63
CA TYR A 46 7.12 -4.89 -13.14
C TYR A 46 8.55 -5.41 -13.14
N ARG A 47 9.49 -4.60 -13.62
CA ARG A 47 10.91 -4.96 -13.67
C ARG A 47 11.48 -5.23 -12.28
N VAL A 48 11.19 -4.37 -11.31
CA VAL A 48 11.60 -4.56 -9.92
C VAL A 48 10.99 -5.84 -9.34
N ASN A 49 9.71 -6.12 -9.57
CA ASN A 49 9.09 -7.37 -9.10
C ASN A 49 9.71 -8.62 -9.72
N LEU A 50 10.14 -8.57 -10.99
CA LEU A 50 10.71 -9.72 -11.70
C LEU A 50 12.20 -9.95 -11.38
N HIS A 51 12.96 -8.88 -11.17
CA HIS A 51 14.43 -8.95 -11.09
C HIS A 51 15.00 -8.77 -9.69
N SER A 52 14.27 -8.16 -8.76
CA SER A 52 14.73 -7.98 -7.39
C SER A 52 14.88 -9.33 -6.68
N ARG A 53 16.07 -9.59 -6.12
CA ARG A 53 16.31 -10.77 -5.27
C ARG A 53 16.23 -10.46 -3.79
N ILE A 54 16.19 -9.18 -3.43
CA ILE A 54 16.24 -8.71 -2.04
C ILE A 54 14.86 -8.28 -1.54
N ALA A 55 14.10 -7.54 -2.36
CA ALA A 55 12.79 -7.07 -1.96
C ALA A 55 11.82 -8.23 -1.68
N THR A 56 11.22 -8.21 -0.49
CA THR A 56 10.20 -9.19 -0.10
C THR A 56 8.82 -8.83 -0.63
N ARG A 57 8.51 -7.53 -0.77
CA ARG A 57 7.27 -7.00 -1.31
C ARG A 57 7.50 -5.63 -1.94
N ILE A 58 6.84 -5.36 -3.06
CA ILE A 58 6.76 -4.04 -3.68
C ILE A 58 5.34 -3.51 -3.48
N LEU A 59 5.21 -2.40 -2.75
CA LEU A 59 3.94 -1.77 -2.42
C LEU A 59 3.78 -0.47 -3.20
N SER A 60 2.60 -0.22 -3.78
CA SER A 60 2.28 1.07 -4.37
C SER A 60 1.63 1.97 -3.32
N ARG A 61 2.09 3.22 -3.21
CA ARG A 61 1.51 4.20 -2.30
C ARG A 61 0.28 4.82 -2.95
N VAL A 62 -0.88 4.51 -2.40
CA VAL A 62 -2.18 5.04 -2.87
C VAL A 62 -2.56 6.38 -2.23
N GLY A 63 -1.99 6.70 -1.07
CA GLY A 63 -2.26 7.94 -0.33
C GLY A 63 -1.30 8.12 0.84
N GLN A 64 -1.20 9.36 1.33
CA GLN A 64 -0.42 9.74 2.49
C GLN A 64 -1.08 10.92 3.20
N GLY A 65 -1.06 10.94 4.52
CA GLY A 65 -1.58 12.04 5.31
C GLY A 65 -1.31 11.87 6.80
N SER A 66 -1.53 12.94 7.55
CA SER A 66 -1.50 12.93 9.01
C SER A 66 -2.85 12.47 9.57
N TYR A 67 -2.83 11.90 10.77
CA TYR A 67 -4.02 11.47 11.48
C TYR A 67 -3.85 11.72 12.99
N LEU A 68 -4.95 11.98 13.68
CA LEU A 68 -5.00 12.06 15.14
C LEU A 68 -5.99 11.05 15.72
N THR A 69 -7.07 10.80 14.98
CA THR A 69 -8.18 9.92 15.38
C THR A 69 -8.42 8.83 14.33
N GLU A 70 -9.15 7.79 14.71
CA GLU A 70 -9.58 6.73 13.79
C GLU A 70 -10.54 7.26 12.70
N GLU A 71 -11.25 8.36 12.98
CA GLU A 71 -12.12 9.03 12.02
C GLU A 71 -11.31 9.73 10.92
N ASP A 72 -10.15 10.30 11.24
CA ASP A 72 -9.26 10.89 10.23
C ASP A 72 -8.78 9.84 9.23
N ILE A 73 -8.44 8.65 9.71
CA ILE A 73 -8.05 7.53 8.85
C ILE A 73 -9.20 7.09 7.96
N TYR A 74 -10.42 6.99 8.52
CA TYR A 74 -11.61 6.68 7.73
C TYR A 74 -11.81 7.71 6.61
N LYS A 75 -11.80 9.01 6.94
CA LYS A 75 -12.00 10.09 5.97
C LYS A 75 -10.90 10.12 4.91
N ALA A 76 -9.64 9.94 5.31
CA ALA A 76 -8.51 9.89 4.38
C ALA A 76 -8.63 8.70 3.41
N THR A 77 -9.01 7.53 3.93
CA THR A 77 -9.22 6.31 3.13
C THR A 77 -10.40 6.50 2.17
N PHE A 78 -11.51 7.05 2.65
CA PHE A 78 -12.73 7.25 1.84
C PHE A 78 -12.51 8.21 0.66
N LYS A 79 -11.66 9.23 0.83
CA LYS A 79 -11.33 10.21 -0.23
C LYS A 79 -10.58 9.59 -1.42
N LEU A 80 -9.98 8.41 -1.28
CA LEU A 80 -9.26 7.77 -2.36
C LEU A 80 -10.23 7.14 -3.36
N ASN A 81 -9.93 7.28 -4.65
CA ASN A 81 -10.76 6.70 -5.71
C ASN A 81 -10.53 5.19 -5.87
N TRP A 82 -10.96 4.37 -4.92
CA TRP A 82 -10.77 2.91 -4.94
C TRP A 82 -11.25 2.21 -6.23
N PRO A 83 -12.38 2.60 -6.86
CA PRO A 83 -12.80 2.01 -8.13
C PRO A 83 -11.78 2.13 -9.27
N SER A 84 -10.87 3.12 -9.24
CA SER A 84 -9.81 3.21 -10.24
C SER A 84 -8.67 2.21 -10.00
N TRP A 85 -8.60 1.59 -8.82
CA TRP A 85 -7.55 0.64 -8.45
C TRP A 85 -7.98 -0.81 -8.67
N PHE A 86 -9.24 -1.16 -8.37
CA PHE A 86 -9.72 -2.52 -8.51
C PHE A 86 -11.25 -2.58 -8.70
N LYS A 87 -11.73 -3.70 -9.25
CA LYS A 87 -13.15 -3.93 -9.51
C LYS A 87 -13.84 -4.46 -8.25
N VAL A 88 -15.12 -4.13 -8.09
CA VAL A 88 -15.95 -4.57 -6.96
C VAL A 88 -16.03 -6.10 -6.80
N SER A 89 -15.87 -6.86 -7.89
CA SER A 89 -15.87 -8.33 -7.87
C SER A 89 -14.63 -8.93 -7.20
N GLN A 90 -13.58 -8.14 -6.98
CA GLN A 90 -12.33 -8.57 -6.36
C GLN A 90 -12.45 -8.55 -4.84
N THR A 91 -11.87 -9.56 -4.20
CA THR A 91 -11.83 -9.63 -2.74
C THR A 91 -10.66 -8.84 -2.17
N ILE A 92 -10.90 -8.17 -1.04
CA ILE A 92 -9.88 -7.33 -0.38
C ILE A 92 -9.43 -7.92 0.96
N ARG A 93 -8.18 -7.65 1.34
CA ARG A 93 -7.67 -7.85 2.71
C ARG A 93 -6.89 -6.62 3.15
N VAL A 94 -7.32 -6.00 4.23
CA VAL A 94 -6.60 -4.88 4.85
C VAL A 94 -5.62 -5.41 5.89
N LYS A 95 -4.35 -4.99 5.83
CA LYS A 95 -3.36 -5.21 6.89
C LYS A 95 -2.84 -3.87 7.38
N VAL A 96 -3.04 -3.56 8.66
CA VAL A 96 -2.53 -2.35 9.30
C VAL A 96 -1.28 -2.69 10.11
N THR A 97 -0.28 -1.81 10.07
CA THR A 97 0.91 -1.86 10.94
C THR A 97 1.11 -0.46 11.51
N GLY A 98 1.42 -0.36 12.80
CA GLY A 98 1.64 0.91 13.50
C GLY A 98 2.88 0.86 14.37
N VAL A 99 3.68 1.92 14.34
CA VAL A 99 4.84 2.11 15.20
C VAL A 99 4.61 3.42 15.97
N LYS A 100 4.68 3.38 17.31
CA LYS A 100 4.36 4.53 18.17
C LYS A 100 3.01 5.18 17.82
N CYS A 101 2.00 4.36 17.56
CA CYS A 101 0.68 4.81 17.13
C CYS A 101 -0.11 5.36 18.33
N PRO A 102 -0.73 6.55 18.23
CA PRO A 102 -1.54 7.12 19.32
C PRO A 102 -2.93 6.47 19.46
N LEU A 103 -3.32 5.59 18.54
CA LEU A 103 -4.66 4.99 18.49
C LEU A 103 -4.75 3.77 19.39
N LYS A 104 -5.95 3.52 19.94
CA LYS A 104 -6.15 2.48 20.97
C LYS A 104 -6.06 1.06 20.43
N SER A 105 -6.51 0.81 19.21
CA SER A 105 -6.57 -0.53 18.61
C SER A 105 -6.33 -0.51 17.11
N LEU A 106 -5.32 -1.26 16.66
CA LEU A 106 -5.04 -1.45 15.24
C LEU A 106 -6.10 -2.31 14.53
N ASP A 107 -6.75 -3.22 15.24
CA ASP A 107 -7.86 -4.01 14.70
C ASP A 107 -9.06 -3.11 14.40
N PHE A 108 -9.34 -2.15 15.29
CA PHE A 108 -10.40 -1.17 15.05
C PHE A 108 -10.07 -0.28 13.84
N VAL A 109 -8.82 0.19 13.71
CA VAL A 109 -8.37 0.94 12.51
C VAL A 109 -8.52 0.10 11.24
N THR A 110 -8.19 -1.19 11.30
CA THR A 110 -8.37 -2.12 10.17
C THR A 110 -9.83 -2.19 9.73
N LEU A 111 -10.77 -2.26 10.69
CA LEU A 111 -12.20 -2.23 10.41
C LEU A 111 -12.62 -0.89 9.78
N ARG A 112 -12.14 0.25 10.31
CA ARG A 112 -12.46 1.57 9.75
C ARG A 112 -11.96 1.76 8.32
N ILE A 113 -10.75 1.31 8.01
CA ILE A 113 -10.21 1.35 6.64
C ILE A 113 -11.07 0.48 5.71
N LYS A 114 -11.39 -0.75 6.12
CA LYS A 114 -12.25 -1.66 5.34
C LYS A 114 -13.62 -1.03 5.06
N ASP A 115 -14.24 -0.42 6.06
CA ASP A 115 -15.54 0.22 5.91
C ASP A 115 -15.45 1.41 4.95
N ALA A 116 -14.43 2.27 5.08
CA ALA A 116 -14.20 3.39 4.17
C ALA A 116 -14.04 2.95 2.70
N VAL A 117 -13.29 1.87 2.44
CA VAL A 117 -13.16 1.30 1.09
C VAL A 117 -14.52 0.83 0.58
N CYS A 118 -15.24 0.03 1.37
CA CYS A 118 -16.55 -0.50 1.01
C CYS A 118 -17.57 0.61 0.72
N ASP A 119 -17.60 1.65 1.56
CA ASP A 119 -18.55 2.74 1.45
C ASP A 119 -18.24 3.63 0.26
N ARG A 120 -16.95 3.79 -0.13
CA ARG A 120 -16.60 4.49 -1.37
C ARG A 120 -17.11 3.76 -2.62
N PHE A 121 -17.07 2.43 -2.65
CA PHE A 121 -17.69 1.67 -3.75
C PHE A 121 -19.21 1.85 -3.80
N ARG A 122 -19.87 1.92 -2.64
CA ARG A 122 -21.32 2.17 -2.58
C ARG A 122 -21.71 3.56 -3.06
N GLU A 123 -20.92 4.58 -2.73
CA GLU A 123 -21.17 5.96 -3.17
C GLU A 123 -21.14 6.08 -4.70
N GLU A 124 -20.27 5.30 -5.35
CA GLU A 124 -20.13 5.23 -6.81
C GLU A 124 -21.17 4.28 -7.46
N GLY A 125 -22.17 3.83 -6.70
CA GLY A 125 -23.26 2.98 -7.18
C GLY A 125 -22.90 1.50 -7.37
N ALA A 126 -21.72 1.07 -6.90
CA ALA A 126 -21.28 -0.32 -6.99
C ALA A 126 -21.72 -1.17 -5.79
N LEU A 127 -21.68 -2.50 -5.95
CA LEU A 127 -21.89 -3.44 -4.85
C LEU A 127 -20.81 -3.30 -3.76
N ARG A 128 -21.05 -3.90 -2.59
CA ARG A 128 -20.01 -3.97 -1.55
C ARG A 128 -18.97 -5.04 -1.94
N PRO A 129 -17.67 -4.73 -2.04
CA PRO A 129 -16.65 -5.75 -2.27
C PRO A 129 -16.60 -6.75 -1.10
N SER A 130 -16.36 -8.02 -1.44
CA SER A 130 -16.26 -9.10 -0.44
C SER A 130 -14.86 -9.15 0.18
N VAL A 131 -14.75 -9.65 1.42
CA VAL A 131 -13.47 -9.74 2.15
C VAL A 131 -13.03 -11.20 2.22
N SER A 132 -11.81 -11.49 1.77
CA SER A 132 -11.20 -12.83 1.84
C SER A 132 -9.89 -12.76 2.62
N VAL A 133 -9.79 -13.52 3.71
CA VAL A 133 -8.58 -13.52 4.56
C VAL A 133 -7.48 -14.43 3.97
N ARG A 134 -7.88 -15.52 3.29
CA ARG A 134 -6.95 -16.57 2.81
C ARG A 134 -6.40 -16.28 1.42
N ASP A 135 -7.26 -15.93 0.48
CA ASP A 135 -6.88 -15.67 -0.91
C ASP A 135 -7.55 -14.38 -1.42
N PRO A 136 -7.03 -13.20 -1.00
CA PRO A 136 -7.53 -11.91 -1.48
C PRO A 136 -6.94 -11.58 -2.85
N ASN A 137 -7.75 -10.99 -3.72
CA ASN A 137 -7.25 -10.46 -4.98
C ASN A 137 -6.49 -9.13 -4.79
N VAL A 138 -6.81 -8.38 -3.74
CA VAL A 138 -6.21 -7.08 -3.43
C VAL A 138 -5.79 -7.05 -1.96
N ARG A 139 -4.55 -6.64 -1.71
CA ARG A 139 -3.95 -6.58 -0.37
C ARG A 139 -3.15 -5.31 -0.16
#